data_AF-A0A842WQB3-F1
#
_entry.id   AF-A0A842WQB3-F1
#
_cell.length_a   1.000
_cell.length_b   1.000
_cell.length_c   1.000
_cell.angle_alpha   90.00
_cell.angle_beta   90.00
_cell.angle_gamma   90.00
#
_symmetry.space_group_name_H-M   'P 1'
#
loop_
_entity.id
_entity.type
_entity.pdbx_description
1 polymer ?
#
loop_
_entity_poly.entity_id
_entity_poly.type
_entity_poly.pdbx_seq_one_letter_code
_entity_poly.pdbx_strand_id
1 'polypeptide(L)'
;MSNTEQVEDSDYLSWYREMPPSIPLIVLIFLNILAIIVAIVSIAMSYIGQFPFTSHLGVYRILPGDVLVDFLWPYIISGLIAILVYKRGDLIGLLLLNIHRKGTDERFKYHVQDLAPIVSRQTRVTRLIMPAFLAMGLSWTVSNTEGLVNFFFVVESFETLPEAAGPGIAVTIPFFFLMLFIASLVSLVYVPIWLLRDSGVICEEKIDDEEGERTTVDIEGVGNVYLAFFKGFAGIATMLAYVQIAYNIYGWIQNLPVTAELSIWYFILPIGVVIIAPLVAMAPITLPYIAYELSLMRHLKSFEKALQDMKLKRVVVRTIPAEEVEDIKSTNAWEVE
;
A
#
# COMPACT_ATOMS: atom_id res chain seq x y z
N MET A 1 -20.23 -34.85 25.25
CA MET A 1 -19.48 -35.21 24.03
C MET A 1 -20.03 -34.34 22.91
N SER A 2 -19.29 -33.33 22.49
CA SER A 2 -19.67 -32.43 21.40
C SER A 2 -19.33 -33.13 20.09
N ASN A 3 -20.34 -33.46 19.28
CA ASN A 3 -20.14 -33.87 17.88
C ASN A 3 -19.63 -32.63 17.13
N THR A 4 -18.31 -32.48 17.08
CA THR A 4 -17.67 -31.58 16.14
C THR A 4 -17.74 -32.29 14.80
N GLU A 5 -18.81 -32.03 14.04
CA GLU A 5 -18.84 -32.39 12.62
C GLU A 5 -17.57 -31.82 12.01
N GLN A 6 -16.67 -32.70 11.57
CA GLN A 6 -15.58 -32.33 10.70
C GLN A 6 -16.23 -31.87 9.38
N VAL A 7 -16.53 -30.58 9.30
CA VAL A 7 -16.84 -29.91 8.04
C VAL A 7 -15.69 -30.26 7.09
N GLU A 8 -16.00 -30.96 6.00
CA GLU A 8 -15.00 -31.43 5.04
C GLU A 8 -14.17 -30.24 4.52
N ASP A 9 -12.94 -30.09 5.04
CA ASP A 9 -11.93 -29.09 4.65
C ASP A 9 -11.63 -29.10 3.13
N SER A 10 -12.08 -30.13 2.40
CA SER A 10 -11.89 -30.31 0.96
C SER A 10 -12.55 -29.21 0.12
N ASP A 11 -13.75 -28.79 0.49
CA ASP A 11 -14.57 -27.97 -0.39
C ASP A 11 -14.13 -26.50 -0.35
N TYR A 12 -13.73 -25.97 0.81
CA TYR A 12 -13.40 -24.54 0.97
C TYR A 12 -12.26 -24.03 0.05
N LEU A 13 -11.27 -24.88 -0.22
CA LEU A 13 -10.10 -24.49 -1.04
C LEU A 13 -10.30 -24.77 -2.54
N SER A 14 -11.32 -25.55 -2.91
CA SER A 14 -11.59 -25.92 -4.30
C SER A 14 -12.02 -24.69 -5.11
N TRP A 15 -12.89 -23.84 -4.55
CA TRP A 15 -13.43 -22.65 -5.24
C TRP A 15 -12.35 -21.63 -5.60
N TYR A 16 -11.31 -21.50 -4.77
CA TYR A 16 -10.24 -20.54 -5.01
C TYR A 16 -9.40 -20.86 -6.25
N ARG A 17 -9.36 -22.13 -6.70
CA ARG A 17 -8.59 -22.50 -7.90
C ARG A 17 -9.22 -21.97 -9.19
N GLU A 18 -10.52 -21.72 -9.17
CA GLU A 18 -11.28 -21.28 -10.35
C GLU A 18 -11.46 -19.75 -10.39
N MET A 19 -10.88 -19.03 -9.42
CA MET A 19 -11.06 -17.59 -9.31
C MET A 19 -10.20 -16.83 -10.35
N PRO A 20 -10.80 -15.94 -11.16
CA PRO A 20 -10.03 -15.03 -12.00
C PRO A 20 -9.25 -14.04 -11.12
N PRO A 21 -8.14 -13.46 -11.63
CA PRO A 21 -7.35 -12.49 -10.89
C PRO A 21 -8.19 -11.29 -10.45
N SER A 22 -7.96 -10.79 -9.23
CA SER A 22 -8.81 -9.74 -8.65
C SER A 22 -8.63 -8.35 -9.29
N ILE A 23 -7.56 -8.12 -10.07
CA ILE A 23 -7.39 -6.96 -10.95
C ILE A 23 -7.31 -7.45 -12.41
N PRO A 24 -8.07 -6.85 -13.34
CA PRO A 24 -7.99 -7.21 -14.75
C PRO A 24 -6.58 -7.01 -15.31
N LEU A 25 -6.06 -8.01 -16.02
CA LEU A 25 -4.71 -7.97 -16.60
C LEU A 25 -4.49 -6.73 -17.49
N ILE A 26 -5.52 -6.27 -18.20
CA ILE A 26 -5.45 -5.07 -19.04
C ILE A 26 -5.10 -3.81 -18.25
N VAL A 27 -5.56 -3.69 -17.01
CA VAL A 27 -5.24 -2.56 -16.13
C VAL A 27 -3.77 -2.63 -15.71
N LEU A 28 -3.28 -3.83 -15.35
CA LEU A 28 -1.88 -4.04 -14.98
C LEU A 28 -0.93 -3.74 -16.15
N ILE A 29 -1.29 -4.19 -17.36
CA ILE A 29 -0.54 -3.88 -18.59
C ILE A 29 -0.53 -2.38 -18.84
N PHE A 30 -1.69 -1.71 -18.76
CA PHE A 30 -1.79 -0.27 -18.95
C PHE A 30 -0.90 0.52 -17.98
N LEU A 31 -0.91 0.17 -16.68
CA LEU A 31 -0.08 0.84 -15.67
C LEU A 31 1.42 0.70 -15.97
N ASN A 32 1.88 -0.49 -16.37
CA ASN A 32 3.28 -0.72 -16.71
C ASN A 32 3.67 0.01 -18.02
N ILE A 33 2.80 0.02 -19.03
CA ILE A 33 3.03 0.79 -20.26
C ILE A 33 3.14 2.28 -19.94
N LEU A 34 2.24 2.82 -19.10
CA LEU A 34 2.29 4.21 -18.68
C LEU A 34 3.63 4.54 -18.01
N ALA A 35 4.09 3.70 -17.08
CA ALA A 35 5.36 3.90 -16.40
C ALA A 35 6.57 3.81 -17.34
N ILE A 36 6.55 2.88 -18.31
CA ILE A 36 7.59 2.78 -19.36
C ILE A 36 7.60 4.04 -20.22
N ILE A 37 6.44 4.56 -20.64
CA ILE A 37 6.35 5.80 -21.42
C ILE A 37 6.93 6.97 -20.61
N VAL A 38 6.56 7.11 -19.34
CA VAL A 38 7.09 8.16 -18.46
C VAL A 38 8.61 8.05 -18.32
N ALA A 39 9.16 6.84 -18.15
CA ALA A 39 10.59 6.63 -18.10
C ALA A 39 11.27 7.02 -19.43
N ILE A 40 10.75 6.56 -20.58
CA ILE A 40 11.30 6.89 -21.90
C ILE A 40 11.28 8.40 -22.16
N VAL A 41 10.16 9.07 -21.85
CA VAL A 41 10.04 10.53 -21.99
C VAL A 41 11.03 11.24 -21.08
N SER A 42 11.17 10.81 -19.82
CA SER A 42 12.13 11.42 -18.88
C SER A 42 13.57 11.26 -19.36
N ILE A 43 13.92 10.07 -19.85
CA ILE A 43 15.25 9.78 -20.43
C ILE A 43 15.48 10.64 -21.67
N ALA A 44 14.52 10.68 -22.60
CA ALA A 44 14.64 11.46 -23.83
C ALA A 44 14.86 12.95 -23.51
N MET A 45 14.06 13.49 -22.58
CA MET A 45 14.16 14.88 -22.15
C MET A 45 15.48 15.17 -21.41
N SER A 46 16.04 14.18 -20.70
CA SER A 46 17.39 14.25 -20.14
C SER A 46 18.46 14.41 -21.22
N TYR A 47 18.42 13.57 -22.26
CA TYR A 47 19.44 13.59 -23.32
C TYR A 47 19.42 14.86 -24.18
N ILE A 48 18.26 15.50 -24.33
CA ILE A 48 18.15 16.80 -25.04
C ILE A 48 18.42 18.01 -24.13
N GLY A 49 18.88 17.79 -22.88
CA GLY A 49 19.23 18.84 -21.93
C GLY A 49 18.04 19.62 -21.38
N GLN A 50 16.82 19.07 -21.48
CA GLN A 50 15.60 19.68 -20.92
C GLN A 50 15.33 19.22 -19.49
N PHE A 51 15.87 18.06 -19.07
CA PHE A 51 15.93 17.68 -17.65
C PHE A 51 17.32 17.95 -17.07
N PRO A 52 17.40 18.24 -15.76
CA PRO A 52 18.63 18.63 -15.09
C PRO A 52 19.58 17.47 -14.77
N PHE A 53 19.59 16.38 -15.53
CA PHE A 53 20.56 15.31 -15.33
C PHE A 53 21.73 15.51 -16.27
N THR A 54 22.53 16.54 -16.01
CA THR A 54 23.71 16.84 -16.84
C THR A 54 24.96 16.12 -16.35
N SER A 55 24.91 15.52 -15.16
CA SER A 55 25.98 14.67 -14.63
C SER A 55 25.76 13.22 -15.06
N HIS A 56 26.85 12.48 -15.25
CA HIS A 56 26.82 11.01 -15.38
C HIS A 56 26.48 10.31 -14.05
N LEU A 57 26.21 11.09 -12.99
CA LEU A 57 25.93 10.56 -11.66
C LEU A 57 24.47 10.10 -11.63
N GLY A 58 24.23 8.95 -11.00
CA GLY A 58 22.89 8.50 -10.66
C GLY A 58 22.15 9.51 -9.77
N VAL A 59 20.85 9.32 -9.71
CA VAL A 59 19.92 9.91 -8.76
C VAL A 59 20.09 9.30 -7.36
N TYR A 60 20.26 7.97 -7.25
CA TYR A 60 20.42 7.29 -5.96
C TYR A 60 21.88 7.10 -5.58
N ARG A 61 22.29 7.60 -4.41
CA ARG A 61 23.67 7.46 -3.90
C ARG A 61 24.00 6.03 -3.47
N ILE A 62 23.00 5.28 -3.04
CA ILE A 62 23.14 3.90 -2.53
C ILE A 62 23.12 2.83 -3.62
N LEU A 63 22.79 3.19 -4.85
CA LEU A 63 22.65 2.24 -5.96
C LEU A 63 23.66 2.59 -7.06
N PRO A 64 24.32 1.59 -7.67
CA PRO A 64 25.23 1.87 -8.76
C PRO A 64 24.45 2.18 -10.04
N GLY A 65 24.93 3.16 -10.80
CA GLY A 65 24.39 3.48 -12.11
C GLY A 65 24.35 4.97 -12.41
N ASP A 66 23.76 5.27 -13.56
CA ASP A 66 23.33 6.61 -13.95
C ASP A 66 21.81 6.74 -13.76
N VAL A 67 21.27 7.89 -14.15
CA VAL A 67 19.83 8.17 -14.09
C VAL A 67 18.98 7.12 -14.83
N LEU A 68 19.50 6.53 -15.92
CA LEU A 68 18.77 5.50 -16.67
C LEU A 68 18.67 4.20 -15.88
N VAL A 69 19.78 3.76 -15.29
CA VAL A 69 19.80 2.57 -14.43
C VAL A 69 18.91 2.78 -13.19
N ASP A 70 18.81 4.02 -12.70
CA ASP A 70 17.96 4.37 -11.56
C ASP A 70 16.46 4.20 -11.81
N PHE A 71 15.99 4.34 -13.06
CA PHE A 71 14.61 3.98 -13.40
C PHE A 71 14.35 2.47 -13.35
N LEU A 72 15.38 1.64 -13.49
CA LEU A 72 15.25 0.17 -13.43
C LEU A 72 15.26 -0.34 -11.99
N TRP A 73 15.94 0.33 -11.07
CA TRP A 73 16.07 -0.11 -9.69
C TRP A 73 14.75 -0.35 -8.96
N PRO A 74 13.72 0.53 -9.05
CA PRO A 74 12.40 0.24 -8.50
C PRO A 74 11.82 -1.08 -9.00
N TYR A 75 11.97 -1.40 -10.29
CA TYR A 75 11.48 -2.67 -10.85
C TYR A 75 12.32 -3.88 -10.40
N ILE A 76 13.65 -3.73 -10.31
CA ILE A 76 14.53 -4.78 -9.79
C ILE A 76 14.16 -5.10 -8.33
N ILE A 77 14.06 -4.08 -7.49
CA ILE A 77 13.68 -4.21 -6.07
C ILE A 77 12.29 -4.81 -5.94
N SER A 78 11.34 -4.30 -6.72
CA SER A 78 9.99 -4.84 -6.77
C SER A 78 9.96 -6.31 -7.20
N GLY A 79 10.76 -6.71 -8.19
CA GLY A 79 10.93 -8.11 -8.59
C GLY A 79 11.52 -8.98 -7.47
N LEU A 80 12.51 -8.49 -6.74
CA LEU A 80 13.06 -9.20 -5.57
C LEU A 80 12.01 -9.36 -4.46
N ILE A 81 11.24 -8.31 -4.18
CA ILE A 81 10.13 -8.36 -3.22
C ILE A 81 9.06 -9.35 -3.71
N ALA A 82 8.73 -9.36 -5.01
CA ALA A 82 7.79 -10.31 -5.59
C ALA A 82 8.26 -11.76 -5.41
N ILE A 83 9.55 -12.05 -5.60
CA ILE A 83 10.12 -13.39 -5.32
C ILE A 83 9.99 -13.74 -3.84
N LEU A 84 10.29 -12.80 -2.94
CA LEU A 84 10.16 -13.01 -1.49
C LEU A 84 8.70 -13.29 -1.11
N VAL A 85 7.78 -12.45 -1.58
CA VAL A 85 6.34 -12.57 -1.38
C VAL A 85 5.84 -13.92 -1.89
N TYR A 86 6.20 -14.30 -3.12
CA TYR A 86 5.79 -15.57 -3.72
C TYR A 86 6.25 -16.80 -2.92
N LYS A 87 7.43 -16.71 -2.29
CA LYS A 87 8.03 -17.84 -1.56
C LYS A 87 7.66 -17.88 -0.08
N ARG A 88 7.47 -16.73 0.57
CA ARG A 88 7.44 -16.58 2.04
C ARG A 88 6.32 -15.64 2.53
N GLY A 89 5.27 -15.40 1.74
CA GLY A 89 4.19 -14.49 2.11
C GLY A 89 3.48 -14.88 3.41
N ASP A 90 3.39 -16.18 3.69
CA ASP A 90 2.86 -16.75 4.94
C ASP A 90 3.65 -16.31 6.18
N LEU A 91 4.98 -16.39 6.13
CA LEU A 91 5.83 -15.97 7.25
C LEU A 91 5.71 -14.47 7.52
N ILE A 92 5.59 -13.65 6.47
CA ILE A 92 5.44 -12.20 6.61
C ILE A 92 4.07 -11.87 7.24
N GLY A 93 3.02 -12.60 6.85
CA GLY A 93 1.69 -12.48 7.48
C GLY A 93 1.72 -12.84 8.97
N LEU A 94 2.41 -13.93 9.34
CA LEU A 94 2.54 -14.36 10.74
C LEU A 94 3.33 -13.35 11.56
N LEU A 95 4.41 -12.80 10.99
CA LEU A 95 5.19 -11.75 11.63
C LEU A 95 4.30 -10.54 11.95
N LEU A 96 3.50 -10.08 10.98
CA LEU A 96 2.61 -8.94 11.19
C LEU A 96 1.52 -9.23 12.23
N LEU A 97 0.94 -10.43 12.22
CA LEU A 97 -0.01 -10.86 13.26
C LEU A 97 0.62 -10.85 14.65
N ASN A 98 1.84 -11.35 14.78
CA ASN A 98 2.55 -11.37 16.06
C ASN A 98 2.89 -9.96 16.55
N ILE A 99 3.28 -9.05 15.64
CA ILE A 99 3.47 -7.62 15.96
C ILE A 99 2.16 -7.02 16.49
N HIS A 100 1.03 -7.30 15.82
CA HIS A 100 -0.28 -6.83 16.26
C HIS A 100 -0.60 -7.33 17.68
N ARG A 101 -0.53 -8.65 17.90
CA ARG A 101 -0.79 -9.28 19.20
C ARG A 101 0.03 -8.65 20.31
N LYS A 102 1.34 -8.50 20.08
CA LYS A 102 2.27 -7.89 21.04
C LYS A 102 1.96 -6.40 21.28
N GLY A 103 1.64 -5.65 20.23
CA GLY A 103 1.31 -4.22 20.33
C GLY A 103 -0.01 -3.95 21.06
N THR A 104 -0.95 -4.88 21.00
CA THR A 104 -2.23 -4.79 21.72
C THR A 104 -2.17 -5.26 23.18
N ASP A 105 -1.01 -5.74 23.64
CA ASP A 105 -0.81 -6.31 24.98
C ASP A 105 -1.83 -7.41 25.32
N GLU A 106 -2.13 -8.24 24.31
CA GLU A 106 -3.10 -9.33 24.41
C GLU A 106 -4.52 -8.92 24.86
N ARG A 107 -4.90 -7.63 24.76
CA ARG A 107 -6.25 -7.14 25.07
C ARG A 107 -7.36 -7.72 24.19
N PHE A 108 -6.99 -8.39 23.09
CA PHE A 108 -7.93 -9.01 22.17
C PHE A 108 -7.85 -10.53 22.20
N LYS A 109 -8.99 -11.18 21.98
CA LYS A 109 -9.09 -12.59 21.58
C LYS A 109 -9.05 -12.67 20.06
N TYR A 110 -8.35 -13.68 19.53
CA TYR A 110 -8.12 -13.81 18.09
C TYR A 110 -8.85 -15.03 17.55
N HIS A 111 -9.52 -14.82 16.41
CA HIS A 111 -10.34 -15.85 15.77
C HIS A 111 -10.11 -15.85 14.26
N VAL A 112 -10.50 -16.95 13.62
CA VAL A 112 -10.54 -17.07 12.16
C VAL A 112 -11.99 -17.10 11.74
N GLN A 113 -12.40 -16.10 10.96
CA GLN A 113 -13.72 -16.02 10.38
C GLN A 113 -13.75 -16.77 9.04
N ASP A 114 -14.73 -17.65 8.87
CA ASP A 114 -14.99 -18.26 7.58
C ASP A 114 -15.58 -17.20 6.63
N LEU A 115 -14.79 -16.77 5.65
CA LEU A 115 -15.20 -15.74 4.70
C LEU A 115 -16.06 -16.35 3.59
N ALA A 116 -17.23 -15.76 3.34
CA ALA A 116 -18.04 -16.15 2.19
C ALA A 116 -17.30 -15.83 0.87
N PRO A 117 -17.44 -16.65 -0.19
CA PRO A 117 -16.75 -16.47 -1.47
C PRO A 117 -16.99 -15.13 -2.16
N ILE A 118 -18.06 -14.42 -1.78
CA ILE A 118 -18.50 -13.17 -2.40
C ILE A 118 -17.73 -11.96 -1.84
N VAL A 119 -17.24 -12.00 -0.60
CA VAL A 119 -16.56 -10.85 0.04
C VAL A 119 -15.17 -10.59 -0.57
N SER A 120 -14.58 -11.60 -1.23
CA SER A 120 -13.33 -11.49 -1.98
C SER A 120 -13.50 -10.92 -3.41
N ARG A 121 -14.73 -10.81 -3.94
CA ARG A 121 -15.02 -10.54 -5.37
C ARG A 121 -14.89 -9.11 -5.87
N GLN A 122 -14.73 -8.09 -5.01
CA GLN A 122 -14.63 -6.72 -5.54
C GLN A 122 -13.29 -6.52 -6.25
N THR A 123 -13.34 -6.11 -7.52
CA THR A 123 -12.17 -5.69 -8.30
C THR A 123 -11.50 -4.51 -7.62
N ARG A 124 -10.44 -4.78 -6.86
CA ARG A 124 -9.85 -3.76 -5.99
C ARG A 124 -8.59 -3.22 -6.64
N VAL A 125 -8.74 -2.42 -7.69
CA VAL A 125 -7.70 -1.43 -8.07
C VAL A 125 -7.30 -0.59 -6.85
N THR A 126 -8.22 -0.44 -5.89
CA THR A 126 -7.98 0.12 -4.56
C THR A 126 -6.85 -0.55 -3.77
N ARG A 127 -6.53 -1.83 -4.02
CA ARG A 127 -5.34 -2.51 -3.47
C ARG A 127 -4.03 -1.88 -3.98
N LEU A 128 -4.01 -1.29 -5.18
CA LEU A 128 -2.83 -0.58 -5.69
C LEU A 128 -2.84 0.91 -5.32
N ILE A 129 -4.03 1.50 -5.25
CA ILE A 129 -4.20 2.94 -4.97
C ILE A 129 -3.67 3.32 -3.59
N MET A 130 -4.08 2.59 -2.54
CA MET A 130 -3.69 2.94 -1.17
C MET A 130 -2.18 2.87 -0.91
N PRO A 131 -1.47 1.79 -1.32
CA PRO A 131 -0.02 1.76 -1.27
C PRO A 131 0.66 2.90 -2.02
N ALA A 132 0.15 3.29 -3.18
CA ALA A 132 0.73 4.39 -3.97
C ALA A 132 0.60 5.74 -3.25
N PHE A 133 -0.54 6.02 -2.63
CA PHE A 133 -0.70 7.22 -1.79
C PHE A 133 0.12 7.17 -0.51
N LEU A 134 0.28 5.99 0.10
CA LEU A 134 1.20 5.84 1.23
C LEU A 134 2.63 6.15 0.80
N ALA A 135 3.06 5.62 -0.35
CA ALA A 135 4.37 5.88 -0.90
C ALA A 135 4.58 7.37 -1.15
N MET A 136 3.60 8.05 -1.74
CA MET A 136 3.63 9.49 -1.94
C MET A 136 3.83 10.27 -0.63
N GLY A 137 3.03 9.97 0.40
CA GLY A 137 3.14 10.62 1.71
C GLY A 137 4.49 10.39 2.38
N LEU A 138 4.96 9.14 2.42
CA LEU A 138 6.29 8.80 2.95
C LEU A 138 7.40 9.47 2.15
N SER A 139 7.26 9.55 0.83
CA SER A 139 8.27 10.14 -0.01
C SER A 139 8.42 11.62 0.21
N TRP A 140 7.31 12.30 0.44
CA TRP A 140 7.32 13.70 0.87
C TRP A 140 8.00 13.85 2.23
N THR A 141 7.69 13.01 3.21
CA THR A 141 8.34 13.08 4.54
C THR A 141 9.86 12.91 4.44
N VAL A 142 10.32 11.94 3.64
CA VAL A 142 11.75 11.72 3.42
C VAL A 142 12.37 12.87 2.63
N SER A 143 11.70 13.36 1.58
CA SER A 143 12.22 14.44 0.72
C SER A 143 12.34 15.79 1.42
N ASN A 144 11.59 16.02 2.52
CA ASN A 144 11.71 17.25 3.31
C ASN A 144 12.71 17.13 4.46
N THR A 145 13.34 15.97 4.65
CA THR A 145 14.36 15.78 5.69
C THR A 145 15.73 15.80 5.04
N GLU A 146 16.41 16.95 5.07
CA GLU A 146 17.70 17.19 4.38
C GLU A 146 18.73 16.07 4.61
N GLY A 147 18.89 15.61 5.86
CA GLY A 147 19.81 14.52 6.19
C GLY A 147 19.47 13.18 5.52
N LEU A 148 18.17 12.87 5.34
CA LEU A 148 17.75 11.65 4.64
C LEU A 148 17.89 11.80 3.13
N VAL A 149 17.56 12.97 2.57
CA VAL A 149 17.75 13.24 1.15
C VAL A 149 19.21 13.09 0.76
N ASN A 150 20.12 13.74 1.49
CA ASN A 150 21.56 13.68 1.22
C ASN A 150 22.16 12.28 1.43
N PHE A 151 21.51 11.44 2.23
CA PHE A 151 21.89 10.03 2.41
C PHE A 151 21.47 9.18 1.20
N PHE A 152 20.24 9.35 0.71
CA PHE A 152 19.69 8.53 -0.37
C PHE A 152 20.03 9.03 -1.78
N PHE A 153 20.22 10.34 -1.97
CA PHE A 153 20.34 11.00 -3.26
C PHE A 153 21.68 11.69 -3.45
N VAL A 154 22.12 11.73 -4.70
CA VAL A 154 23.24 12.57 -5.14
C VAL A 154 22.65 13.92 -5.51
N VAL A 155 22.56 14.84 -4.54
CA VAL A 155 22.00 16.18 -4.77
C VAL A 155 22.82 16.97 -5.78
N GLU A 156 24.10 16.63 -5.90
CA GLU A 156 25.04 17.14 -6.89
C GLU A 156 24.59 16.86 -8.33
N SER A 157 23.76 15.83 -8.54
CA SER A 157 23.16 15.51 -9.85
C SER A 157 22.13 16.55 -10.32
N PHE A 158 21.77 17.53 -9.46
CA PHE A 158 20.78 18.57 -9.75
C PHE A 158 21.36 19.99 -9.73
N GLU A 159 22.67 20.15 -9.51
CA GLU A 159 23.34 21.46 -9.35
C GLU A 159 23.34 22.33 -10.62
N THR A 160 23.05 21.76 -11.79
CA THR A 160 23.04 22.51 -13.07
C THR A 160 21.69 23.11 -13.42
N LEU A 161 20.69 22.99 -12.55
CA LEU A 161 19.44 23.73 -12.71
C LEU A 161 19.74 25.22 -12.73
N PRO A 162 19.21 25.99 -13.72
CA PRO A 162 19.24 27.44 -13.64
C PRO A 162 18.74 27.87 -12.26
N GLU A 163 19.39 28.83 -11.58
CA GLU A 163 18.90 29.35 -10.30
C GLU A 163 17.42 29.75 -10.39
N ALA A 164 16.98 30.20 -11.58
CA ALA A 164 15.59 30.53 -11.91
C ALA A 164 14.65 29.31 -12.08
N ALA A 165 15.14 28.13 -12.44
CA ALA A 165 14.34 26.89 -12.47
C ALA A 165 13.97 26.41 -11.05
N GLY A 166 14.73 26.87 -10.05
CA GLY A 166 14.31 27.02 -8.67
C GLY A 166 14.10 25.75 -7.85
N PRO A 167 13.81 25.91 -6.55
CA PRO A 167 13.66 24.82 -5.60
C PRO A 167 12.48 23.88 -5.92
N GLY A 168 11.49 24.35 -6.69
CA GLY A 168 10.33 23.54 -7.09
C GLY A 168 10.72 22.28 -7.86
N ILE A 169 11.60 22.41 -8.86
CA ILE A 169 12.04 21.27 -9.69
C ILE A 169 13.06 20.41 -8.95
N ALA A 170 13.99 21.06 -8.24
CA ALA A 170 14.99 20.39 -7.42
C ALA A 170 14.37 19.53 -6.32
N VAL A 171 13.17 19.86 -5.82
CA VAL A 171 12.43 19.04 -4.85
C VAL A 171 11.53 18.01 -5.54
N THR A 172 10.85 18.39 -6.62
CA THR A 172 9.84 17.52 -7.26
C THR A 172 10.45 16.29 -7.93
N ILE A 173 11.64 16.42 -8.52
CA ILE A 173 12.30 15.29 -9.20
C ILE A 173 12.76 14.23 -8.19
N PRO A 174 13.57 14.56 -7.15
CA PRO A 174 13.92 13.59 -6.11
C PRO A 174 12.69 12.97 -5.46
N PHE A 175 11.66 13.77 -5.15
CA PHE A 175 10.38 13.29 -4.62
C PHE A 175 9.77 12.19 -5.50
N PHE A 176 9.72 12.39 -6.83
CA PHE A 176 9.17 11.41 -7.77
C PHE A 176 9.95 10.09 -7.75
N PHE A 177 11.28 10.14 -7.84
CA PHE A 177 12.12 8.94 -7.77
C PHE A 177 12.00 8.24 -6.41
N LEU A 178 11.99 9.02 -5.33
CA LEU A 178 11.84 8.49 -3.98
C LEU A 178 10.49 7.78 -3.83
N MET A 179 9.44 8.28 -4.47
CA MET A 179 8.14 7.63 -4.51
C MET A 179 8.14 6.33 -5.30
N LEU A 180 8.78 6.24 -6.47
CA LEU A 180 8.89 4.96 -7.18
C LEU A 180 9.65 3.91 -6.37
N PHE A 181 10.73 4.33 -5.71
CA PHE A 181 11.51 3.48 -4.83
C PHE A 181 10.70 3.01 -3.61
N ILE A 182 10.09 3.95 -2.88
CA ILE A 182 9.27 3.63 -1.71
C ILE A 182 8.03 2.82 -2.09
N ALA A 183 7.40 3.05 -3.24
CA ALA A 183 6.26 2.26 -3.70
C ALA A 183 6.59 0.77 -3.79
N SER A 184 7.82 0.44 -4.22
CA SER A 184 8.31 -0.93 -4.23
C SER A 184 8.39 -1.50 -2.80
N LEU A 185 8.96 -0.75 -1.86
CA LEU A 185 9.13 -1.16 -0.46
C LEU A 185 7.80 -1.28 0.30
N VAL A 186 6.85 -0.37 0.05
CA VAL A 186 5.53 -0.36 0.70
C VAL A 186 4.76 -1.67 0.47
N SER A 187 5.06 -2.38 -0.63
CA SER A 187 4.48 -3.70 -0.89
C SER A 187 4.83 -4.74 0.19
N LEU A 188 5.98 -4.62 0.88
CA LEU A 188 6.33 -5.50 2.00
C LEU A 188 5.39 -5.36 3.20
N VAL A 189 4.76 -4.19 3.35
CA VAL A 189 3.80 -3.91 4.41
C VAL A 189 2.39 -4.29 3.97
N TYR A 190 2.00 -3.98 2.73
CA TYR A 190 0.62 -4.23 2.28
C TYR A 190 0.33 -5.69 1.96
N VAL A 191 1.29 -6.45 1.45
CA VAL A 191 1.09 -7.88 1.18
C VAL A 191 0.65 -8.67 2.42
N PRO A 192 1.34 -8.59 3.58
CA PRO A 192 0.87 -9.29 4.78
C PRO A 192 -0.46 -8.74 5.30
N ILE A 193 -0.75 -7.45 5.12
CA ILE A 193 -2.07 -6.87 5.45
C ILE A 193 -3.18 -7.49 4.59
N TRP A 194 -2.94 -7.63 3.28
CA TRP A 194 -3.88 -8.30 2.38
C TRP A 194 -4.05 -9.76 2.75
N LEU A 195 -2.97 -10.47 3.10
CA LEU A 195 -3.05 -11.85 3.57
C LEU A 195 -3.89 -11.97 4.84
N LEU A 196 -3.67 -11.12 5.85
CA LEU A 196 -4.46 -11.12 7.10
C LEU A 196 -5.94 -10.87 6.83
N ARG A 197 -6.25 -9.91 5.94
CA ARG A 197 -7.62 -9.63 5.53
C ARG A 197 -8.25 -10.81 4.79
N ASP A 198 -7.53 -11.38 3.83
CA ASP A 198 -8.03 -12.46 2.96
C ASP A 198 -8.09 -13.81 3.70
N SER A 199 -7.36 -13.97 4.81
CA SER A 199 -7.43 -15.13 5.71
C SER A 199 -8.56 -15.06 6.74
N GLY A 200 -9.28 -13.93 6.83
CA GLY A 200 -10.38 -13.78 7.78
C GLY A 200 -9.94 -13.70 9.24
N VAL A 201 -8.69 -13.31 9.52
CA VAL A 201 -8.25 -13.13 10.91
C VAL A 201 -8.92 -11.92 11.52
N ILE A 202 -9.67 -12.15 12.59
CA ILE A 202 -10.41 -11.14 13.35
C ILE A 202 -9.89 -11.08 14.79
N CYS A 203 -10.07 -9.92 15.41
CA CYS A 203 -9.83 -9.67 16.83
C CYS A 203 -11.13 -9.22 17.50
N GLU A 204 -11.37 -9.74 18.70
CA GLU A 204 -12.49 -9.42 19.58
C GLU A 204 -11.93 -8.79 20.86
N GLU A 205 -12.43 -7.62 21.25
CA GLU A 205 -11.99 -6.94 22.48
C GLU A 205 -12.37 -7.79 23.71
N LYS A 206 -11.42 -8.03 24.62
CA LYS A 206 -11.73 -8.66 25.90
C LYS A 206 -12.55 -7.68 26.73
N ILE A 207 -13.81 -8.01 26.98
CA ILE A 207 -14.62 -7.32 27.98
C ILE A 207 -14.14 -7.82 29.34
N ASP A 208 -13.51 -6.95 30.11
CA ASP A 208 -13.24 -7.23 31.52
C ASP A 208 -14.58 -7.12 32.25
N ASP A 209 -15.04 -8.24 32.82
CA ASP A 209 -16.35 -8.36 33.48
C ASP A 209 -16.53 -7.36 34.66
N GLU A 210 -15.45 -6.68 35.07
CA GLU A 210 -15.42 -5.72 36.19
C GLU A 210 -15.81 -4.28 35.80
N GLU A 211 -15.69 -3.87 34.53
CA GLU A 211 -15.94 -2.49 34.07
C GLU A 211 -17.28 -2.34 33.29
N GLY A 212 -18.32 -3.02 33.77
CA GLY A 212 -19.62 -3.16 33.11
C GLY A 212 -20.14 -1.92 32.35
N GLU A 213 -20.58 -2.15 31.10
CA GLU A 213 -21.73 -1.50 30.42
C GLU A 213 -21.78 -1.80 28.90
N ARG A 214 -20.70 -2.30 28.28
CA ARG A 214 -20.75 -2.66 26.85
C ARG A 214 -21.45 -4.00 26.62
N THR A 215 -22.64 -3.95 26.02
CA THR A 215 -23.46 -5.12 25.68
C THR A 215 -23.07 -5.77 24.35
N THR A 216 -22.25 -5.12 23.52
CA THR A 216 -21.82 -5.63 22.21
C THR A 216 -20.29 -5.68 22.12
N VAL A 217 -19.75 -6.85 21.80
CA VAL A 217 -18.34 -7.05 21.52
C VAL A 217 -17.96 -6.35 20.21
N ASP A 218 -16.89 -5.57 20.21
CA ASP A 218 -16.32 -5.01 18.99
C ASP A 218 -15.47 -6.08 18.29
N ILE A 219 -15.84 -6.42 17.05
CA ILE A 219 -15.19 -7.44 16.24
C ILE A 219 -14.64 -6.78 14.99
N GLU A 220 -13.32 -6.73 14.89
CA GLU A 220 -12.63 -6.12 13.76
C GLU A 220 -11.71 -7.13 13.06
N GLY A 221 -11.57 -7.01 11.74
CA GLY A 221 -10.57 -7.77 11.01
C GLY A 221 -9.18 -7.18 11.24
N VAL A 222 -8.20 -7.98 11.66
CA VAL A 222 -6.84 -7.49 11.96
C VAL A 222 -6.23 -6.79 10.73
N GLY A 223 -6.42 -7.35 9.54
CA GLY A 223 -6.01 -6.70 8.29
C GLY A 223 -6.74 -5.38 8.02
N ASN A 224 -8.02 -5.26 8.42
CA ASN A 224 -8.79 -4.03 8.26
C ASN A 224 -8.31 -2.93 9.22
N VAL A 225 -7.91 -3.28 10.45
CA VAL A 225 -7.31 -2.33 11.41
C VAL A 225 -6.07 -1.67 10.81
N TYR A 226 -5.15 -2.47 10.26
CA TYR A 226 -3.97 -1.95 9.59
C TYR A 226 -4.32 -1.11 8.35
N LEU A 227 -5.26 -1.56 7.52
CA LEU A 227 -5.70 -0.79 6.36
C LEU A 227 -6.31 0.56 6.77
N ALA A 228 -7.09 0.61 7.83
CA ALA A 228 -7.69 1.85 8.34
C ALA A 228 -6.60 2.82 8.82
N PHE A 229 -5.62 2.32 9.58
CA PHE A 229 -4.47 3.11 10.03
C PHE A 229 -3.69 3.70 8.84
N PHE A 230 -3.27 2.86 7.89
CA PHE A 230 -2.51 3.33 6.73
C PHE A 230 -3.33 4.20 5.79
N LYS A 231 -4.64 3.99 5.67
CA LYS A 231 -5.55 4.87 4.93
C LYS A 231 -5.61 6.26 5.55
N GLY A 232 -5.75 6.34 6.88
CA GLY A 232 -5.74 7.62 7.60
C GLY A 232 -4.43 8.37 7.41
N PHE A 233 -3.30 7.68 7.60
CA PHE A 233 -1.98 8.26 7.38
C PHE A 233 -1.78 8.70 5.92
N ALA A 234 -2.07 7.84 4.95
CA ALA A 234 -1.90 8.15 3.53
C ALA A 234 -2.75 9.35 3.11
N GLY A 235 -3.99 9.46 3.59
CA GLY A 235 -4.87 10.60 3.32
C GLY A 235 -4.29 11.92 3.85
N ILE A 236 -3.91 11.95 5.13
CA ILE A 236 -3.36 13.16 5.77
C ILE A 236 -2.02 13.55 5.13
N ALA A 237 -1.10 12.58 4.98
CA ALA A 237 0.24 12.83 4.43
C ALA A 237 0.18 13.29 2.96
N THR A 238 -0.71 12.71 2.15
CA THR A 238 -0.91 13.15 0.76
C THR A 238 -1.46 14.57 0.68
N MET A 239 -2.43 14.91 1.54
CA MET A 239 -2.99 16.26 1.59
C MET A 239 -1.91 17.29 1.96
N LEU A 240 -1.10 17.00 2.98
CA LEU A 240 0.03 17.86 3.37
C LEU A 240 1.07 17.97 2.25
N ALA A 241 1.37 16.87 1.56
CA ALA A 241 2.28 16.86 0.42
C ALA A 241 1.78 17.79 -0.69
N TYR A 242 0.50 17.70 -1.08
CA TYR A 242 -0.07 18.59 -2.09
C TYR A 242 -0.05 20.06 -1.67
N VAL A 243 -0.44 20.38 -0.42
CA VAL A 243 -0.41 21.76 0.08
C VAL A 243 1.02 22.31 0.06
N GLN A 244 2.00 21.54 0.53
CA GLN A 244 3.39 21.98 0.56
C GLN A 244 3.96 22.14 -0.85
N ILE A 245 3.66 21.22 -1.77
CA ILE A 245 4.14 21.33 -3.14
C ILE A 245 3.51 22.55 -3.82
N ALA A 246 2.22 22.80 -3.63
CA ALA A 246 1.56 24.00 -4.12
C ALA A 246 2.19 25.28 -3.53
N TYR A 247 2.50 25.28 -2.23
CA TYR A 247 3.18 26.38 -1.57
C TYR A 247 4.60 26.61 -2.13
N ASN A 248 5.37 25.55 -2.35
CA ASN A 248 6.71 25.62 -2.93
C ASN A 248 6.68 26.14 -4.37
N ILE A 249 5.71 25.69 -5.18
CA ILE A 249 5.49 26.19 -6.54
C ILE A 249 5.11 27.67 -6.51
N TYR A 250 4.17 28.05 -5.63
CA TYR A 250 3.77 29.45 -5.49
C TYR A 250 4.94 30.35 -5.07
N GLY A 251 5.69 29.94 -4.04
CA GLY A 251 6.87 30.67 -3.57
C GLY A 251 7.95 30.78 -4.64
N TRP A 252 8.16 29.72 -5.43
CA TRP A 252 9.06 29.78 -6.57
C TRP A 252 8.60 30.80 -7.61
N ILE A 253 7.32 30.77 -8.03
CA ILE A 253 6.76 31.70 -9.01
C ILE A 253 6.92 33.16 -8.58
N GLN A 254 6.70 33.47 -7.29
CA GLN A 254 6.84 34.83 -6.76
C GLN A 254 8.29 35.36 -6.79
N ASN A 255 9.27 34.45 -6.71
CA ASN A 255 10.69 34.80 -6.69
C ASN A 255 11.36 34.71 -8.07
N LEU A 256 10.60 34.43 -9.13
CA LEU A 256 11.16 34.39 -10.48
C LEU A 256 11.62 35.80 -10.90
N PRO A 257 12.88 35.96 -11.36
CA PRO A 257 13.30 37.22 -11.91
C PRO A 257 12.46 37.54 -13.15
N VAL A 258 12.00 38.79 -13.26
CA VAL A 258 11.11 39.27 -14.35
C VAL A 258 11.72 39.05 -15.75
N THR A 259 13.04 38.87 -15.82
CA THR A 259 13.80 38.63 -17.05
C THR A 259 14.03 37.14 -17.38
N ALA A 260 13.52 36.21 -16.56
CA ALA A 260 13.68 34.78 -16.81
C ALA A 260 12.73 34.30 -17.93
N GLU A 261 13.29 33.97 -19.09
CA GLU A 261 12.56 33.28 -20.16
C GLU A 261 12.44 31.80 -19.83
N LEU A 262 11.46 31.45 -18.99
CA LEU A 262 11.15 30.05 -18.68
C LEU A 262 10.15 29.48 -19.69
N SER A 263 10.49 28.30 -20.22
CA SER A 263 9.57 27.50 -21.01
C SER A 263 8.36 27.07 -20.18
N ILE A 264 7.18 26.99 -20.82
CA ILE A 264 5.92 26.54 -20.19
C ILE A 264 6.05 25.16 -19.52
N TRP A 265 6.96 24.32 -20.02
CA TRP A 265 7.23 23.00 -19.47
C TRP A 265 7.66 23.03 -18.00
N TYR A 266 8.36 24.08 -17.55
CA TYR A 266 8.77 24.22 -16.16
C TYR A 266 7.60 24.42 -15.19
N PHE A 267 6.46 24.93 -15.67
CA PHE A 267 5.24 25.08 -14.87
C PHE A 267 4.37 23.82 -14.90
N ILE A 268 4.30 23.16 -16.06
CA ILE A 268 3.47 21.97 -16.25
C ILE A 268 4.09 20.76 -15.56
N LEU A 269 5.41 20.61 -15.61
CA LEU A 269 6.10 19.40 -15.15
C LEU A 269 5.88 19.10 -13.66
N PRO A 270 6.02 20.05 -12.72
CA PRO A 270 5.75 19.77 -11.31
C PRO A 270 4.31 19.32 -11.07
N ILE A 271 3.33 19.98 -11.71
CA ILE A 271 1.91 19.65 -11.59
C ILE A 271 1.62 18.26 -12.17
N GLY A 272 2.14 17.99 -13.37
CA GLY A 272 1.99 16.72 -14.06
C GLY A 272 2.60 15.58 -13.26
N VAL A 273 3.84 15.76 -12.77
CA VAL A 273 4.50 14.80 -11.89
C VAL A 273 3.63 14.54 -10.67
N VAL A 274 3.18 15.56 -9.94
CA VAL A 274 2.39 15.40 -8.71
C VAL A 274 1.09 14.62 -8.91
N ILE A 275 0.37 14.85 -10.01
CA ILE A 275 -0.90 14.18 -10.32
C ILE A 275 -0.68 12.76 -10.86
N ILE A 276 0.30 12.58 -11.75
CA ILE A 276 0.56 11.32 -12.44
C ILE A 276 1.41 10.37 -11.56
N ALA A 277 2.18 10.91 -10.64
CA ALA A 277 3.10 10.20 -9.77
C ALA A 277 2.45 9.00 -9.06
N PRO A 278 1.32 9.13 -8.33
CA PRO A 278 0.67 7.99 -7.71
C PRO A 278 0.26 6.90 -8.71
N LEU A 279 -0.19 7.26 -9.92
CA LEU A 279 -0.53 6.29 -10.96
C LEU A 279 0.70 5.52 -11.44
N VAL A 280 1.81 6.21 -11.63
CA VAL A 280 3.08 5.58 -12.04
C VAL A 280 3.65 4.71 -10.92
N ALA A 281 3.54 5.14 -9.65
CA ALA A 281 3.94 4.34 -8.49
C ALA A 281 3.17 3.02 -8.37
N MET A 282 1.94 2.93 -8.89
CA MET A 282 1.21 1.65 -8.91
C MET A 282 1.92 0.59 -9.77
N ALA A 283 2.69 0.99 -10.80
CA ALA A 283 3.37 0.05 -11.69
C ALA A 283 4.36 -0.86 -10.94
N PRO A 284 5.36 -0.38 -10.18
CA PRO A 284 6.21 -1.26 -9.39
C PRO A 284 5.43 -2.04 -8.32
N ILE A 285 4.32 -1.54 -7.78
CA ILE A 285 3.48 -2.30 -6.84
C ILE A 285 2.78 -3.50 -7.52
N THR A 286 2.61 -3.48 -8.84
CA THR A 286 1.95 -4.58 -9.55
C THR A 286 2.72 -5.90 -9.48
N LEU A 287 4.06 -5.90 -9.45
CA LEU A 287 4.83 -7.16 -9.45
C LEU A 287 4.64 -7.97 -8.16
N PRO A 288 4.80 -7.39 -6.94
CA PRO A 288 4.59 -8.12 -5.70
C PRO A 288 3.13 -8.50 -5.52
N TYR A 289 2.20 -7.68 -6.02
CA TYR A 289 0.79 -8.00 -6.02
C TYR A 289 0.46 -9.22 -6.91
N ILE A 290 1.00 -9.30 -8.14
CA ILE A 290 0.83 -10.48 -9.01
C ILE A 290 1.42 -11.72 -8.32
N ALA A 291 2.62 -11.60 -7.76
CA ALA A 291 3.25 -12.69 -7.01
C ALA A 291 2.41 -13.14 -5.81
N TYR A 292 1.81 -12.19 -5.09
CA TYR A 292 0.87 -12.45 -4.00
C TYR A 292 -0.36 -13.22 -4.49
N GLU A 293 -1.04 -12.77 -5.54
CA GLU A 293 -2.23 -13.45 -6.07
C GLU A 293 -1.90 -14.88 -6.55
N LEU A 294 -0.78 -15.06 -7.27
CA LEU A 294 -0.33 -16.39 -7.73
C LEU A 294 0.03 -17.35 -6.60
N SER A 295 0.44 -16.83 -5.44
CA SER A 295 0.86 -17.63 -4.28
C SER A 295 -0.18 -17.68 -3.17
N LEU A 296 -1.29 -16.94 -3.29
CA LEU A 296 -2.28 -16.73 -2.23
C LEU A 296 -2.77 -18.04 -1.64
N MET A 297 -3.13 -19.01 -2.47
CA MET A 297 -3.63 -20.30 -2.00
C MET A 297 -2.64 -21.12 -1.20
N ARG A 298 -1.37 -21.11 -1.64
CA ARG A 298 -0.30 -21.79 -0.91
C ARG A 298 -0.10 -21.13 0.45
N HIS A 299 -0.10 -19.79 0.47
CA HIS A 299 0.08 -19.04 1.71
C HIS A 299 -1.11 -19.18 2.65
N LEU A 300 -2.35 -19.10 2.18
CA LEU A 300 -3.54 -19.30 3.02
C LEU A 300 -3.51 -20.67 3.69
N LYS A 301 -3.21 -21.75 2.96
CA LYS A 301 -3.12 -23.10 3.54
C LYS A 301 -2.00 -23.22 4.59
N SER A 302 -0.82 -22.68 4.29
CA SER A 302 0.32 -22.68 5.23
C SER A 302 0.01 -21.84 6.48
N PHE A 303 -0.57 -20.66 6.26
CA PHE A 303 -0.95 -19.70 7.28
C PHE A 303 -2.03 -20.27 8.19
N GLU A 304 -3.07 -20.86 7.63
CA GLU A 304 -4.16 -21.50 8.38
C GLU A 304 -3.64 -22.60 9.31
N LYS A 305 -2.74 -23.46 8.81
CA LYS A 305 -2.08 -24.47 9.66
C LYS A 305 -1.36 -23.81 10.84
N ALA A 306 -0.63 -22.72 10.60
CA ALA A 306 0.03 -21.98 11.67
C ALA A 306 -0.96 -21.33 12.66
N LEU A 307 -2.14 -20.86 12.19
CA LEU A 307 -3.20 -20.34 13.06
C LEU A 307 -3.82 -21.45 13.92
N GLN A 308 -3.98 -22.66 13.38
CA GLN A 308 -4.42 -23.84 14.12
C GLN A 308 -3.39 -24.23 15.19
N ASP A 309 -2.10 -24.18 14.86
CA ASP A 309 -0.99 -24.41 15.82
C ASP A 309 -1.02 -23.36 16.96
N MET A 310 -1.46 -22.13 16.66
CA MET A 310 -1.71 -21.07 17.65
C MET A 310 -3.02 -21.26 18.45
N LYS A 311 -3.78 -22.33 18.19
CA LYS A 311 -5.06 -22.65 18.84
C LYS A 311 -6.13 -21.57 18.67
N LEU A 312 -6.11 -20.84 17.55
CA LEU A 312 -7.16 -19.87 17.25
C LEU A 312 -8.47 -20.61 16.90
N LYS A 313 -9.59 -20.13 17.47
CA LYS A 313 -10.90 -20.73 17.22
C LYS A 313 -11.45 -20.23 15.88
N ARG A 314 -12.07 -21.13 15.11
CA ARG A 314 -12.91 -20.75 13.97
C ARG A 314 -14.27 -20.27 14.46
N VAL A 315 -14.76 -19.20 13.87
CA VAL A 315 -16.07 -18.62 14.19
C VAL A 315 -16.80 -18.22 12.92
N VAL A 316 -18.10 -18.47 12.89
CA VAL A 316 -18.97 -18.03 11.80
C VAL A 316 -19.70 -16.78 12.28
N VAL A 317 -19.22 -15.61 11.86
CA VAL A 317 -19.92 -14.35 12.13
C VAL A 317 -21.02 -14.19 11.08
N ARG A 318 -22.27 -14.42 11.47
CA ARG A 318 -23.44 -14.18 10.62
C ARG A 318 -23.87 -12.72 10.77
N THR A 319 -23.90 -11.99 9.67
CA THR A 319 -24.57 -10.69 9.64
C THR A 319 -26.06 -10.96 9.65
N ILE A 320 -26.74 -10.65 10.76
CA ILE A 320 -28.20 -10.77 10.84
C ILE A 320 -28.76 -9.63 9.97
N PRO A 321 -29.58 -9.92 8.95
CA PRO A 321 -30.26 -8.90 8.16
C PRO A 321 -31.03 -7.94 9.09
N ALA A 322 -31.04 -6.64 8.78
CA ALA A 322 -31.74 -5.65 9.60
C ALA A 322 -33.21 -6.01 9.86
N GLU A 323 -33.85 -6.66 8.89
CA GLU A 323 -35.22 -7.17 8.97
C GLU A 323 -35.38 -8.27 10.04
N GLU A 324 -34.44 -9.23 10.12
CA GLU A 324 -34.45 -10.27 11.16
C GLU A 324 -34.15 -9.71 12.55
N VAL A 325 -33.39 -8.60 12.65
CA VAL A 325 -33.13 -7.93 13.93
C VAL A 325 -34.41 -7.32 14.51
N GLU A 326 -35.32 -6.81 13.67
CA GLU A 326 -36.62 -6.31 14.12
C GLU A 326 -37.53 -7.43 14.64
N ASP A 327 -37.51 -8.59 13.99
CA ASP A 327 -38.26 -9.78 14.44
C ASP A 327 -37.73 -10.35 15.76
N ILE A 328 -36.41 -10.36 15.96
CA ILE A 328 -35.81 -10.80 17.24
C ILE A 328 -36.18 -9.83 18.38
N LYS A 329 -36.19 -8.51 18.10
CA LYS A 329 -36.59 -7.49 19.08
C LYS A 329 -38.08 -7.56 19.40
N SER A 330 -38.94 -7.85 18.41
CA SER A 330 -40.38 -7.97 18.63
C SER A 330 -40.74 -9.23 19.42
N THR A 331 -39.98 -10.31 19.26
CA THR A 331 -40.22 -11.59 19.98
C THR A 331 -39.80 -11.52 21.45
N ASN A 332 -38.67 -10.87 21.77
CA ASN A 332 -38.18 -10.74 23.15
C ASN A 332 -38.90 -9.65 23.96
N ALA A 333 -39.70 -8.79 23.32
CA ALA A 333 -40.47 -7.76 24.01
C ALA A 333 -41.71 -8.30 24.76
N TRP A 334 -42.10 -9.56 24.53
CA TRP A 334 -43.29 -10.18 25.15
C TRP A 334 -43.00 -11.16 26.30
N GLU A 335 -41.73 -11.43 26.63
CA GLU A 335 -41.34 -12.37 27.70
C GLU A 335 -40.87 -11.68 28.99
N VAL A 336 -41.17 -10.39 29.17
CA VAL A 336 -40.94 -9.67 30.42
C VAL A 336 -42.29 -9.31 31.06
N GLU A 337 -42.92 -10.30 31.70
CA GLU A 337 -43.90 -10.11 32.77
C GLU A 337 -43.49 -10.89 34.02
#